data_AF-A0A965QMK2-F1
#
_entry.id   AF-A0A965QMK2-F1
#
_cell.length_a   1.000
_cell.length_b   1.000
_cell.length_c   1.000
_cell.angle_alpha   90.00
_cell.angle_beta   90.00
_cell.angle_gamma   90.00
#
_symmetry.space_group_name_H-M   'P 1'
#
loop_
_entity.id
_entity.type
_entity.pdbx_description
1 polymer ?
#
loop_
_entity_poly.entity_id
_entity_poly.type
_entity_poly.pdbx_seq_one_letter_code
_entity_poly.pdbx_strand_id
1 'polypeptide(L)' 'VAIFMFLFVQVRFTLPRFRYDQLMRVGWVYMLPVALVNLVVMALIVGFLRLA' A
#
# COMPACT_ATOMS: atom_id res chain seq x y z
N VAL A 1 5.95 -14.25 14.32
CA VAL A 1 4.52 -14.16 14.77
C VAL A 1 4.33 -13.12 15.87
N ALA A 2 5.06 -13.20 16.99
CA ALA A 2 4.93 -12.24 18.10
C ALA A 2 5.15 -10.76 17.71
N ILE A 3 6.12 -10.47 16.84
CA ILE A 3 6.41 -9.09 16.38
C ILE A 3 5.22 -8.48 15.61
N PHE A 4 4.58 -9.24 14.72
CA PHE A 4 3.39 -8.77 13.98
C PHE A 4 2.20 -8.52 14.91
N MET A 5 1.97 -9.40 15.88
CA MET A 5 0.93 -9.19 16.90
C MET A 5 1.20 -7.91 17.72
N PHE A 6 2.44 -7.70 18.15
CA PHE A 6 2.82 -6.48 18.86
C PHE A 6 2.59 -5.22 18.00
N LEU A 7 2.98 -5.25 16.71
CA LEU A 7 2.75 -4.13 15.80
C LEU A 7 1.26 -3.83 15.60
N PHE A 8 0.41 -4.83 15.36
CA PHE A 8 -1.03 -4.64 15.23
C PHE A 8 -1.68 -4.11 16.51
N VAL A 9 -1.20 -4.57 17.67
CA VAL A 9 -1.62 -4.06 18.98
C VAL A 9 -1.22 -2.60 19.14
N GLN A 10 -0.01 -2.20 18.77
CA GLN A 10 0.44 -0.81 18.86
C GLN A 10 -0.32 0.12 17.90
N VAL A 11 -0.53 -0.31 16.66
CA VAL A 11 -1.25 0.44 15.61
C VAL A 11 -2.68 0.81 16.05
N ARG A 12 -3.38 -0.09 16.77
CA ARG A 12 -4.73 0.19 17.26
C ARG A 12 -4.77 1.25 18.38
N PHE A 13 -3.67 1.39 19.12
CA PHE A 13 -3.56 2.35 20.22
C PHE A 13 -3.02 3.71 19.74
N THR A 14 -2.23 3.75 18.66
CA THR A 14 -1.65 4.98 18.12
C THR A 14 -2.52 5.70 17.09
N LEU A 15 -3.43 5.00 16.41
CA LEU A 15 -4.29 5.60 15.38
C LEU A 15 -5.63 6.09 15.98
N PRO A 16 -5.90 7.41 16.00
CA PRO A 16 -7.22 7.93 16.36
C PRO A 16 -8.24 7.52 15.28
N ARG A 17 -9.46 7.14 15.69
CA ARG A 17 -10.54 6.63 14.80
C ARG A 17 -10.63 7.42 13.49
N PHE A 18 -10.21 6.82 12.38
CA PHE A 18 -10.39 7.37 11.05
C PHE A 18 -11.86 7.25 10.61
N ARG A 19 -12.38 8.28 9.94
CA ARG A 19 -13.69 8.19 9.30
C ARG A 19 -13.65 7.24 8.11
N TYR A 20 -14.79 6.60 7.82
CA TYR A 20 -14.94 5.73 6.66
C TYR A 20 -14.55 6.44 5.36
N ASP A 21 -14.88 7.72 5.23
CA ASP A 21 -14.54 8.56 4.08
C ASP A 21 -13.01 8.74 3.90
N GLN A 22 -12.26 8.81 4.99
CA GLN A 22 -10.81 8.96 4.95
C GLN A 22 -10.13 7.65 4.57
N LEU A 23 -10.63 6.53 5.10
CA LEU A 23 -10.16 5.20 4.74
C LEU A 23 -10.43 4.91 3.25
N MET A 24 -11.64 5.24 2.78
CA MET A 24 -12.03 5.07 1.38
C MET A 24 -11.16 5.93 0.47
N ARG A 25 -10.86 7.17 0.86
CA ARG A 25 -9.97 8.05 0.10
C ARG A 25 -8.55 7.48 0.01
N VAL A 26 -7.99 6.97 1.11
CA VAL A 26 -6.65 6.36 1.09
C VAL A 26 -6.62 5.10 0.21
N GLY A 27 -7.60 4.20 0.37
CA GLY A 27 -7.66 2.96 -0.41
C GLY A 27 -7.92 3.18 -1.90
N TRP A 28 -8.90 4.01 -2.24
CA TRP A 28 -9.36 4.13 -3.62
C TRP A 28 -8.69 5.26 -4.40
N VAL A 29 -8.39 6.39 -3.77
CA VAL A 29 -7.81 7.55 -4.47
C VAL A 29 -6.28 7.50 -4.46
N TYR A 30 -5.64 6.88 -3.46
CA TYR A 30 -4.18 6.86 -3.36
C TYR A 30 -3.58 5.47 -3.61
N MET A 31 -4.06 4.41 -2.97
CA MET A 31 -3.45 3.07 -3.15
C MET A 31 -3.66 2.51 -4.56
N LEU A 32 -4.82 2.73 -5.17
CA LEU A 32 -5.14 2.21 -6.50
C LEU A 32 -4.23 2.78 -7.60
N PRO A 33 -4.06 4.12 -7.77
CA PRO A 33 -3.15 4.65 -8.77
C PRO A 33 -1.68 4.29 -8.47
N VAL A 34 -1.26 4.26 -7.20
CA VAL A 34 0.11 3.86 -6.83
C VAL A 34 0.38 2.40 -7.20
N ALA A 35 -0.57 1.50 -7.00
CA ALA A 35 -0.44 0.10 -7.40
C ALA A 35 -0.33 -0.04 -8.92
N LEU A 36 -1.15 0.70 -9.69
CA LEU A 36 -1.10 0.70 -11.15
C LEU A 36 0.24 1.24 -11.68
N VAL A 37 0.75 2.33 -11.11
CA VAL A 37 2.07 2.87 -11.47
C VAL A 37 3.16 1.85 -11.19
N ASN A 38 3.15 1.18 -10.04
CA ASN A 38 4.13 0.13 -9.73
C ASN A 38 4.05 -1.03 -10.74
N LEU A 39 2.86 -1.42 -11.16
CA LEU A 39 2.66 -2.47 -12.16
C LEU A 39 3.25 -2.08 -13.52
N VAL A 40 3.00 -0.85 -13.99
CA VAL A 40 3.56 -0.33 -15.25
C VAL A 40 5.08 -0.20 -15.16
N VAL A 41 5.60 0.31 -14.05
CA VAL A 41 7.05 0.45 -13.83
C VAL A 41 7.75 -0.91 -13.84
N MET A 42 7.19 -1.91 -13.14
CA MET A 42 7.74 -3.27 -13.16
C MET A 42 7.66 -3.90 -14.55
N ALA A 43 6.56 -3.69 -15.29
CA ALA A 43 6.43 -4.18 -16.67
C ALA A 43 7.49 -3.56 -17.60
N LEU A 44 7.76 -2.26 -17.47
CA LEU A 44 8.81 -1.57 -18.23
C LEU A 44 10.21 -2.06 -17.86
N ILE A 45 10.51 -2.22 -16.57
CA ILE A 45 11.82 -2.70 -16.12
C ILE A 45 12.09 -4.11 -16.65
N VAL A 46 11.14 -5.04 -16.48
CA VAL A 46 11.30 -6.42 -16.93
C VAL A 46 11.34 -6.50 -18.46
N GLY A 47 10.51 -5.71 -19.15
CA GLY A 47 10.52 -5.63 -20.60
C GLY A 47 11.86 -5.12 -21.14
N PHE A 48 12.39 -4.06 -20.55
CA PHE A 48 13.70 -3.50 -20.92
C PHE A 48 14.84 -4.47 -20.61
N LEU A 49 14.85 -5.09 -19.42
CA LEU A 49 15.85 -6.07 -19.01
C LEU A 49 15.88 -7.30 -19.92
N ARG A 50 14.74 -7.66 -20.53
CA ARG A 50 14.66 -8.81 -21.46
C ARG A 50 15.10 -8.46 -22.89
N LEU A 51 15.15 -7.18 -23.24
CA LEU A 51 15.59 -6.69 -24.54
C LEU A 51 17.09 -6.35 -24.57
N ALA A 52 17.69 -6.07 -23.41
CA ALA A 52 19.13 -5.93 -23.20
C ALA A 52 19.81 -7.31 -23.06
#